data_AF-A0A7U9STB7-F1
#
_entry.id   AF-A0A7U9STB7-F1
#
_cell.length_a   1.000
_cell.length_b   1.000
_cell.length_c   1.000
_cell.angle_alpha   90.00
_cell.angle_beta   90.00
_cell.angle_gamma   90.00
#
_symmetry.space_group_name_H-M   'P 1'
#
loop_
_entity.id
_entity.type
_entity.pdbx_description
1 polymer ?
#
loop_
_entity_poly.entity_id
_entity_poly.type
_entity_poly.pdbx_seq_one_letter_code
_entity_poly.pdbx_strand_id
1 'polypeptide(L)'
;MEQVDGYKMEIITGLYQKAPSEQKAMVQSLFGENAEYKYALYFQWYNVIHELGHGVMMFNAPSCPHPAEEEQLVNDFAVAYWRQFGEREKVEGLWDLVSQTVRKFHAPAEGVLGYMDYGKEKWGQEELNNFNNYGWFQFSSVLQALSSRRGLWEVLAEMGILKARALGEETFTYKVDGQMAYQVVKDGVRALKGLGVKLPRDIKVVLGDDVNCHRCQVERK
;
A
#
# COMPACT_ATOMS: atom_id res chain seq x y z
N MET A 1 -23.84 -3.38 -13.71
CA MET A 1 -22.82 -3.60 -12.68
C MET A 1 -22.22 -4.97 -12.96
N GLU A 2 -21.00 -5.02 -13.51
CA GLU A 2 -20.37 -6.29 -13.86
C GLU A 2 -20.19 -7.17 -12.61
N GLN A 3 -20.31 -8.49 -12.80
CA GLN A 3 -20.21 -9.44 -11.70
C GLN A 3 -18.72 -9.55 -11.30
N VAL A 4 -18.36 -8.97 -10.15
CA VAL A 4 -16.98 -8.93 -9.59
C VAL A 4 -16.31 -10.31 -9.57
N ASP A 5 -17.09 -11.39 -9.48
CA ASP A 5 -16.60 -12.78 -9.51
C ASP A 5 -15.99 -13.22 -10.85
N GLY A 6 -16.26 -12.49 -11.95
CA GLY A 6 -15.66 -12.70 -13.26
C GLY A 6 -14.21 -12.20 -13.36
N TYR A 7 -13.65 -11.66 -12.28
CA TYR A 7 -12.29 -11.16 -12.22
C TYR A 7 -11.41 -12.03 -11.31
N LYS A 8 -10.12 -12.01 -11.62
CA LYS A 8 -9.02 -12.50 -10.78
C LYS A 8 -8.13 -11.30 -10.45
N MET A 9 -7.64 -11.26 -9.22
CA MET A 9 -6.71 -10.23 -8.74
C MET A 9 -5.44 -10.88 -8.18
N GLU A 10 -4.30 -10.33 -8.54
CA GLU A 10 -2.99 -10.72 -8.02
C GLU A 10 -2.35 -9.51 -7.33
N ILE A 11 -1.94 -9.71 -6.08
CA ILE A 11 -1.08 -8.78 -5.34
C ILE A 11 0.33 -9.32 -5.44
N ILE A 12 1.16 -8.62 -6.20
CA ILE A 12 2.55 -8.99 -6.45
C ILE A 12 3.41 -8.19 -5.47
N THR A 13 4.32 -8.87 -4.77
CA THR A 13 5.29 -8.21 -3.89
C THR A 13 6.63 -8.94 -3.90
N GLY A 14 7.72 -8.20 -3.92
CA GLY A 14 9.07 -8.74 -3.78
C GLY A 14 9.33 -9.40 -2.42
N LEU A 15 10.17 -10.42 -2.40
CA LEU A 15 10.62 -11.12 -1.20
C LEU A 15 12.12 -10.91 -0.97
N TYR A 16 12.47 -10.17 0.08
CA TYR A 16 13.86 -9.82 0.39
C TYR A 16 14.81 -11.01 0.38
N GLN A 17 14.41 -12.15 0.96
CA GLN A 17 15.27 -13.35 1.05
C GLN A 17 15.65 -13.90 -0.32
N LYS A 18 14.78 -13.77 -1.32
CA LYS A 18 15.00 -14.24 -2.69
C LYS A 18 15.75 -13.24 -3.57
N ALA A 19 15.90 -11.99 -3.14
CA ALA A 19 16.49 -10.97 -3.98
C ALA A 19 17.98 -11.18 -4.28
N PRO A 20 18.43 -10.73 -5.47
CA PRO A 20 19.84 -10.59 -5.79
C PRO A 20 20.59 -9.71 -4.78
N SER A 21 21.89 -9.95 -4.61
CA SER A 21 22.72 -9.22 -3.65
C SER A 21 22.74 -7.70 -3.87
N GLU A 22 22.71 -7.25 -5.12
CA GLU A 22 22.67 -5.82 -5.48
C GLU A 22 21.39 -5.15 -4.98
N GLN A 23 20.25 -5.81 -5.17
CA GLN A 23 18.96 -5.33 -4.69
C GLN A 23 18.89 -5.31 -3.17
N LYS A 24 19.45 -6.33 -2.49
CA LYS A 24 19.60 -6.32 -1.04
C LYS A 24 20.46 -5.16 -0.54
N ALA A 25 21.56 -4.85 -1.24
CA ALA A 25 22.43 -3.73 -0.89
C ALA A 25 21.72 -2.38 -1.04
N MET A 26 20.90 -2.20 -2.08
CA MET A 26 20.04 -1.03 -2.24
C MET A 26 19.03 -0.90 -1.08
N VAL A 27 18.31 -1.98 -0.75
CA VAL A 27 17.38 -2.00 0.39
C VAL A 27 18.10 -1.71 1.71
N GLN A 28 19.31 -2.22 1.89
CA GLN A 28 20.17 -1.95 3.05
C GLN A 28 20.58 -0.47 3.13
N SER A 29 20.90 0.16 2.00
CA SER A 29 21.19 1.61 1.93
C SER A 29 19.95 2.44 2.32
N LEU A 30 18.78 2.04 1.81
CA LEU A 30 17.52 2.75 2.03
C LEU A 30 17.00 2.58 3.47
N PHE A 31 16.99 1.38 4.02
CA PHE A 31 16.38 1.09 5.33
C PHE A 31 17.38 1.00 6.50
N GLY A 32 18.69 0.89 6.24
CA GLY A 32 19.71 0.82 7.27
C GLY A 32 19.67 -0.48 8.07
N GLU A 33 20.03 -0.43 9.35
CA GLU A 33 20.00 -1.62 10.22
C GLU A 33 18.63 -2.30 10.22
N ASN A 34 18.63 -3.63 10.30
CA ASN A 34 17.43 -4.48 10.21
C ASN A 34 16.63 -4.26 8.91
N ALA A 35 17.32 -4.03 7.79
CA ALA A 35 16.70 -3.75 6.49
C ALA A 35 15.68 -4.83 6.07
N GLU A 36 15.96 -6.10 6.31
CA GLU A 36 15.03 -7.21 6.03
C GLU A 36 13.70 -7.07 6.78
N TYR A 37 13.77 -6.77 8.07
CA TYR A 37 12.58 -6.57 8.91
C TYR A 37 11.80 -5.34 8.44
N LYS A 38 12.49 -4.22 8.20
CA LYS A 38 11.88 -2.97 7.72
C LYS A 38 11.26 -3.13 6.33
N TYR A 39 11.93 -3.87 5.46
CA TYR A 39 11.41 -4.24 4.14
C TYR A 39 10.12 -5.04 4.27
N ALA A 40 10.10 -6.07 5.11
CA ALA A 40 8.90 -6.86 5.32
C ALA A 40 7.78 -6.03 5.97
N LEU A 41 8.09 -5.17 6.94
CA LEU A 41 7.12 -4.25 7.54
C LEU A 41 6.49 -3.32 6.49
N TYR A 42 7.30 -2.70 5.63
CA TYR A 42 6.79 -1.79 4.61
C TYR A 42 6.09 -2.54 3.46
N PHE A 43 6.75 -3.50 2.82
CA PHE A 43 6.25 -4.08 1.58
C PHE A 43 5.34 -5.29 1.76
N GLN A 44 5.48 -6.06 2.84
CA GLN A 44 4.74 -7.32 3.04
C GLN A 44 3.64 -7.23 4.10
N TRP A 45 3.66 -6.18 4.91
CA TRP A 45 2.61 -5.89 5.89
C TRP A 45 1.80 -4.65 5.47
N TYR A 46 2.45 -3.49 5.32
CA TYR A 46 1.75 -2.26 4.92
C TYR A 46 1.29 -2.29 3.45
N ASN A 47 2.23 -2.46 2.51
CA ASN A 47 1.99 -2.21 1.09
C ASN A 47 0.99 -3.20 0.48
N VAL A 48 0.95 -4.46 0.94
CA VAL A 48 -0.04 -5.43 0.43
C VAL A 48 -1.49 -5.04 0.73
N ILE A 49 -1.75 -4.27 1.79
CA ILE A 49 -3.08 -3.69 2.04
C ILE A 49 -3.32 -2.47 1.16
N HIS A 50 -2.29 -1.67 0.89
CA HIS A 50 -2.35 -0.61 -0.13
C HIS A 50 -2.74 -1.19 -1.50
N GLU A 51 -2.09 -2.28 -1.94
CA GLU A 51 -2.42 -2.96 -3.21
C GLU A 51 -3.85 -3.51 -3.21
N LEU A 52 -4.32 -4.02 -2.07
CA LEU A 52 -5.71 -4.41 -1.90
C LEU A 52 -6.66 -3.22 -2.02
N GLY A 53 -6.23 -2.04 -1.60
CA GLY A 53 -6.93 -0.76 -1.74
C GLY A 53 -7.24 -0.39 -3.19
N HIS A 54 -6.32 -0.64 -4.14
CA HIS A 54 -6.61 -0.46 -5.57
C HIS A 54 -7.76 -1.38 -6.02
N GLY A 55 -7.81 -2.62 -5.52
CA GLY A 55 -8.95 -3.51 -5.75
C GLY A 55 -10.25 -2.96 -5.16
N VAL A 56 -10.21 -2.36 -3.96
CA VAL A 56 -11.37 -1.70 -3.37
C VAL A 56 -11.87 -0.56 -4.26
N MET A 57 -10.97 0.32 -4.73
CA MET A 57 -11.30 1.40 -5.66
C MET A 57 -11.96 0.85 -6.92
N MET A 58 -11.32 -0.09 -7.60
CA MET A 58 -11.76 -0.63 -8.89
C MET A 58 -13.18 -1.21 -8.86
N PHE A 59 -13.57 -1.89 -7.77
CA PHE A 59 -14.85 -2.60 -7.71
C PHE A 59 -15.96 -1.86 -6.96
N ASN A 60 -15.66 -0.72 -6.33
CA ASN A 60 -16.61 -0.02 -5.47
C ASN A 60 -16.72 1.48 -5.76
N ALA A 61 -15.63 2.14 -6.16
CA ALA A 61 -15.64 3.57 -6.38
C ALA A 61 -16.53 3.92 -7.60
N PRO A 62 -17.33 4.99 -7.53
CA PRO A 62 -18.18 5.42 -8.64
C PRO A 62 -17.36 6.02 -9.80
N SER A 63 -16.15 6.48 -9.52
CA SER A 63 -15.24 7.12 -10.46
C SER A 63 -13.80 6.89 -10.04
N CYS A 64 -12.90 6.83 -11.02
CA CYS A 64 -11.47 6.79 -10.78
C CYS A 64 -10.93 8.23 -10.70
N PRO A 65 -10.28 8.65 -9.60
CA PRO A 65 -9.66 9.96 -9.50
C PRO A 65 -8.40 10.03 -10.38
N HIS A 66 -7.66 11.15 -10.33
CA HIS A 66 -6.35 11.18 -10.96
C HIS A 66 -5.45 10.09 -10.33
N PRO A 67 -4.61 9.37 -11.09
CA PRO A 67 -3.81 8.27 -10.53
C PRO A 67 -2.98 8.65 -9.30
N ALA A 68 -2.32 9.82 -9.30
CA ALA A 68 -1.61 10.32 -8.12
C ALA A 68 -2.53 10.52 -6.88
N GLU A 69 -3.79 10.89 -7.08
CA GLU A 69 -4.78 11.00 -5.99
C GLU A 69 -5.27 9.61 -5.56
N GLU A 70 -5.41 8.67 -6.50
CA GLU A 70 -5.71 7.28 -6.18
C GLU A 70 -4.64 6.71 -5.25
N GLU A 71 -3.36 6.89 -5.58
CA GLU A 71 -2.21 6.51 -4.74
C GLU A 71 -2.32 7.09 -3.32
N GLN A 72 -2.68 8.36 -3.18
CA GLN A 72 -2.88 8.95 -1.85
C GLN A 72 -4.07 8.34 -1.13
N LEU A 73 -5.20 8.14 -1.81
CA LEU A 73 -6.40 7.58 -1.20
C LEU A 73 -6.20 6.12 -0.76
N VAL A 74 -5.47 5.32 -1.54
CA VAL A 74 -5.14 3.94 -1.13
C VAL A 74 -4.11 3.90 0.00
N ASN A 75 -3.22 4.89 0.09
CA ASN A 75 -2.33 5.06 1.25
C ASN A 75 -3.12 5.47 2.52
N ASP A 76 -4.04 6.43 2.41
CA ASP A 76 -4.96 6.80 3.49
C ASP A 76 -5.75 5.57 3.97
N PHE A 77 -6.23 4.76 3.03
CA PHE A 77 -6.94 3.51 3.31
C PHE A 77 -6.05 2.52 4.06
N ALA A 78 -4.84 2.24 3.58
CA ALA A 78 -3.96 1.26 4.19
C ALA A 78 -3.54 1.67 5.60
N VAL A 79 -3.23 2.95 5.82
CA VAL A 79 -2.92 3.47 7.16
C VAL A 79 -4.14 3.40 8.08
N ALA A 80 -5.31 3.80 7.61
CA ALA A 80 -6.53 3.76 8.41
C ALA A 80 -6.94 2.32 8.75
N TYR A 81 -6.75 1.39 7.82
CA TYR A 81 -6.94 -0.04 8.03
C TYR A 81 -6.04 -0.57 9.15
N TRP A 82 -4.73 -0.26 9.10
CA TRP A 82 -3.80 -0.73 10.13
C TRP A 82 -3.94 -0.03 11.47
N ARG A 83 -4.48 1.20 11.50
CA ARG A 83 -4.89 1.82 12.77
C ARG A 83 -6.10 1.13 13.40
N GLN A 84 -7.01 0.60 12.59
CA GLN A 84 -8.20 -0.09 13.07
C GLN A 84 -7.89 -1.53 13.51
N PHE A 85 -7.11 -2.26 12.71
CA PHE A 85 -6.93 -3.71 12.89
C PHE A 85 -5.49 -4.13 13.19
N GLY A 86 -4.51 -3.22 13.14
CA GLY A 86 -3.10 -3.55 13.31
C GLY A 86 -2.57 -3.36 14.73
N GLU A 87 -1.41 -3.94 14.97
CA GLU A 87 -0.64 -3.70 16.18
C GLU A 87 -0.14 -2.25 16.22
N ARG A 88 -0.49 -1.50 17.28
CA ARG A 88 -0.10 -0.08 17.44
C ARG A 88 1.41 0.13 17.26
N GLU A 89 2.21 -0.77 17.85
CA GLU A 89 3.68 -0.72 17.78
C GLU A 89 4.20 -0.84 16.34
N LYS A 90 3.55 -1.63 15.48
CA LYS A 90 3.94 -1.73 14.06
C LYS A 90 3.54 -0.49 13.26
N VAL A 91 2.41 0.14 13.58
CA VAL A 91 2.01 1.42 12.98
C VAL A 91 2.99 2.54 13.37
N GLU A 92 3.42 2.56 14.63
CA GLU A 92 4.47 3.47 15.11
C GLU A 92 5.82 3.15 14.42
N GLY A 93 6.19 1.88 14.30
CA GLY A 93 7.39 1.47 13.56
C GLY A 93 7.35 1.83 12.07
N LEU A 94 6.18 1.79 11.43
CA LEU A 94 5.98 2.25 10.06
C LEU A 94 6.19 3.77 9.96
N TRP A 95 5.67 4.54 10.92
CA TRP A 95 5.91 5.99 11.00
C TRP A 95 7.40 6.32 11.07
N ASP A 96 8.12 5.67 11.97
CA ASP A 96 9.55 5.90 12.15
C ASP A 96 10.33 5.51 10.89
N LEU A 97 9.98 4.38 10.27
CA LEU A 97 10.59 3.93 9.02
C LEU A 97 10.38 4.94 7.88
N VAL A 98 9.15 5.37 7.65
CA VAL A 98 8.79 6.27 6.53
C VAL A 98 9.37 7.65 6.75
N SER A 99 9.27 8.20 7.95
CA SER A 99 9.78 9.55 8.28
C SER A 99 11.30 9.66 8.14
N GLN A 100 12.05 8.58 8.40
CA GLN A 100 13.48 8.51 8.15
C GLN A 100 13.80 8.28 6.67
N THR A 101 13.06 7.41 6.00
CA THR A 101 13.33 7.00 4.61
C THR A 101 13.08 8.14 3.63
N VAL A 102 11.98 8.90 3.80
CA VAL A 102 11.65 10.01 2.89
C VAL A 102 12.76 11.06 2.81
N ARG A 103 13.50 11.27 3.90
CA ARG A 103 14.61 12.25 4.00
C ARG A 103 15.85 11.83 3.22
N LYS A 104 15.92 10.59 2.76
CA LYS A 104 17.03 10.07 1.94
C LYS A 104 16.85 10.36 0.47
N PHE A 105 15.64 10.71 0.05
CA PHE A 105 15.37 11.07 -1.33
C PHE A 105 15.64 12.56 -1.57
N HIS A 106 16.09 12.88 -2.77
CA HIS A 106 16.17 14.26 -3.23
C HIS A 106 14.80 14.70 -3.71
N ALA A 107 14.27 15.80 -3.15
CA ALA A 107 13.03 16.36 -3.64
C ALA A 107 13.23 16.84 -5.10
N PRO A 108 12.45 16.36 -6.07
CA PRO A 108 12.66 16.66 -7.49
C PRO A 108 12.27 18.08 -7.89
N ALA A 109 11.43 18.76 -7.09
CA ALA A 109 11.04 20.14 -7.33
C ALA A 109 11.81 21.10 -6.41
N GLU A 110 12.76 21.85 -6.98
CA GLU A 110 13.28 23.06 -6.33
C GLU A 110 12.20 24.14 -6.35
N GLY A 111 11.52 24.33 -5.22
CA GLY A 111 10.48 25.35 -5.04
C GLY A 111 9.05 24.80 -5.04
N VAL A 112 8.39 24.97 -3.89
CA VAL A 112 6.94 25.05 -3.58
C VAL A 112 5.96 24.02 -4.15
N LEU A 113 6.30 23.18 -5.13
CA LEU A 113 5.41 22.09 -5.54
C LEU A 113 5.44 20.99 -4.46
N GLY A 114 4.30 20.77 -3.81
CA GLY A 114 4.12 19.64 -2.91
C GLY A 114 4.19 18.32 -3.68
N TYR A 115 4.44 17.21 -2.96
CA TYR A 115 4.55 15.89 -3.57
C TYR A 115 3.33 15.50 -4.43
N MET A 116 2.12 15.94 -4.04
CA MET A 116 0.89 15.68 -4.77
C MET A 116 0.83 16.45 -6.09
N ASP A 117 1.17 17.74 -6.09
CA ASP A 117 1.18 18.55 -7.31
C ASP A 117 2.23 18.03 -8.29
N TYR A 118 3.42 17.68 -7.79
CA TYR A 118 4.47 17.03 -8.59
C TYR A 118 3.97 15.69 -9.17
N GLY A 119 3.35 14.84 -8.35
CA GLY A 119 2.83 13.54 -8.78
C GLY A 119 1.75 13.68 -9.85
N LYS A 120 0.88 14.69 -9.76
CA LYS A 120 -0.13 15.00 -10.78
C LYS A 120 0.51 15.48 -12.07
N GLU A 121 1.42 16.45 -11.98
CA GLU A 121 2.03 17.07 -13.16
C GLU A 121 2.87 16.07 -13.95
N LYS A 122 3.66 15.24 -13.25
CA LYS A 122 4.64 14.32 -13.85
C LYS A 122 4.12 12.91 -14.10
N TRP A 123 2.82 12.66 -13.84
CA TRP A 123 2.27 11.31 -14.01
C TRP A 123 2.41 10.79 -15.44
N GLY A 124 2.87 9.55 -15.58
CA GLY A 124 3.12 8.92 -16.88
C GLY A 124 4.36 9.44 -17.62
N GLN A 125 5.13 10.36 -17.05
CA GLN A 125 6.38 10.85 -17.61
C GLN A 125 7.58 10.06 -17.06
N GLU A 126 8.62 9.89 -17.87
CA GLU A 126 9.87 9.21 -17.46
C GLU A 126 10.52 9.88 -16.23
N GLU A 127 10.32 11.19 -16.07
CA GLU A 127 10.81 11.96 -14.93
C GLU A 127 10.26 11.47 -13.59
N LEU A 128 9.01 11.01 -13.54
CA LEU A 128 8.46 10.38 -12.33
C LEU A 128 8.99 8.95 -12.16
N ASN A 129 9.16 8.21 -13.26
CA ASN A 129 9.43 6.77 -13.28
C ASN A 129 10.90 6.39 -13.01
N ASN A 130 11.50 6.98 -11.97
CA ASN A 130 12.80 6.57 -11.47
C ASN A 130 12.77 6.36 -9.95
N PHE A 131 13.76 5.64 -9.43
CA PHE A 131 13.85 5.28 -8.01
C PHE A 131 13.75 6.50 -7.09
N ASN A 132 14.43 7.60 -7.42
CA ASN A 132 14.44 8.77 -6.56
C ASN A 132 13.07 9.48 -6.54
N ASN A 133 12.54 9.80 -7.72
CA ASN A 133 11.37 10.67 -7.83
C ASN A 133 10.09 9.92 -7.47
N TYR A 134 9.93 8.68 -7.93
CA TYR A 134 8.79 7.85 -7.55
C TYR A 134 8.86 7.46 -6.07
N GLY A 135 10.05 7.09 -5.58
CA GLY A 135 10.28 6.79 -4.17
C GLY A 135 9.94 7.99 -3.28
N TRP A 136 10.42 9.18 -3.63
CA TRP A 136 10.08 10.41 -2.92
C TRP A 136 8.56 10.66 -2.90
N PHE A 137 7.89 10.55 -4.04
CA PHE A 137 6.43 10.70 -4.13
C PHE A 137 5.71 9.69 -3.22
N GLN A 138 6.02 8.40 -3.36
CA GLN A 138 5.39 7.32 -2.61
C GLN A 138 5.59 7.47 -1.11
N PHE A 139 6.83 7.62 -0.63
CA PHE A 139 7.09 7.79 0.81
C PHE A 139 6.51 9.10 1.37
N SER A 140 6.40 10.15 0.57
CA SER A 140 5.71 11.39 0.96
C SER A 140 4.21 11.18 1.12
N SER A 141 3.58 10.44 0.19
CA SER A 141 2.16 10.08 0.27
C SER A 141 1.83 9.23 1.50
N VAL A 142 2.69 8.25 1.82
CA VAL A 142 2.56 7.45 3.04
C VAL A 142 2.75 8.30 4.30
N LEU A 143 3.74 9.19 4.32
CA LEU A 143 3.96 10.10 5.46
C LEU A 143 2.76 11.03 5.68
N GLN A 144 2.13 11.50 4.60
CA GLN A 144 0.90 12.29 4.69
C GLN A 144 -0.26 11.45 5.27
N ALA A 145 -0.47 10.23 4.78
CA ALA A 145 -1.53 9.33 5.27
C ALA A 145 -1.35 8.99 6.76
N LEU A 146 -0.11 8.77 7.16
CA LEU A 146 0.27 8.62 8.56
C LEU A 146 -0.06 9.90 9.35
N SER A 147 0.25 11.09 8.82
CA SER A 147 0.03 12.36 9.54
C SER A 147 -1.45 12.77 9.65
N SER A 148 -2.27 12.41 8.67
CA SER A 148 -3.66 12.89 8.53
C SER A 148 -4.64 12.32 9.57
N ARG A 149 -4.31 11.18 10.20
CA ARG A 149 -5.15 10.50 11.23
C ARG A 149 -6.58 10.22 10.80
N ARG A 150 -6.81 10.06 9.49
CA ARG A 150 -8.12 9.74 8.92
C ARG A 150 -8.64 8.40 9.43
N GLY A 151 -9.95 8.33 9.67
CA GLY A 151 -10.61 7.12 10.14
C GLY A 151 -10.94 6.18 8.98
N LEU A 152 -10.93 4.87 9.22
CA LEU A 152 -11.18 3.88 8.16
C LEU A 152 -12.54 4.08 7.49
N TRP A 153 -13.56 4.47 8.25
CA TRP A 153 -14.90 4.68 7.71
C TRP A 153 -14.99 5.89 6.76
N GLU A 154 -14.33 6.98 7.12
CA GLU A 154 -14.25 8.19 6.29
C GLU A 154 -13.63 7.85 4.93
N VAL A 155 -12.50 7.14 4.95
CA VAL A 155 -11.79 6.75 3.73
C VAL A 155 -12.60 5.75 2.90
N LEU A 156 -13.20 4.73 3.53
CA LEU A 156 -14.04 3.76 2.82
C LEU A 156 -15.26 4.42 2.14
N ALA A 157 -15.83 5.48 2.75
CA ALA A 157 -16.91 6.24 2.15
C ALA A 157 -16.45 6.95 0.86
N GLU A 158 -15.25 7.54 0.85
CA GLU A 158 -14.64 8.13 -0.35
C GLU A 158 -14.35 7.08 -1.44
N MET A 159 -14.01 5.86 -1.04
CA MET A 159 -13.86 4.72 -1.94
C MET A 159 -15.20 4.09 -2.39
N GLY A 160 -16.34 4.72 -2.08
CA GLY A 160 -17.67 4.30 -2.55
C GLY A 160 -18.42 3.34 -1.63
N ILE A 161 -17.92 3.05 -0.43
CA ILE A 161 -18.57 2.16 0.54
C ILE A 161 -19.44 2.97 1.51
N LEU A 162 -20.69 3.23 1.11
CA LEU A 162 -21.61 4.09 1.88
C LEU A 162 -22.41 3.36 2.98
N LYS A 163 -22.34 2.02 3.03
CA LYS A 163 -23.06 1.20 4.00
C LYS A 163 -22.19 0.05 4.52
N ALA A 164 -21.15 0.35 5.30
CA ALA A 164 -20.41 -0.70 5.97
C ALA A 164 -21.16 -1.25 7.17
N ARG A 165 -20.92 -2.52 7.45
CA ARG A 165 -21.29 -3.14 8.73
C ARG A 165 -20.39 -2.60 9.84
N ALA A 166 -20.80 -2.83 11.10
CA ALA A 166 -20.02 -2.41 12.25
C ALA A 166 -18.57 -2.90 12.15
N LEU A 167 -17.62 -2.02 12.49
CA LEU A 167 -16.21 -2.35 12.60
C LEU A 167 -16.03 -3.33 13.76
N GLY A 168 -15.26 -4.40 13.53
CA GLY A 168 -14.85 -5.30 14.59
C GLY A 168 -13.72 -4.71 15.43
N GLU A 169 -13.54 -5.24 16.64
CA GLU A 169 -12.44 -4.90 17.56
C GLU A 169 -11.25 -5.87 17.42
N GLU A 170 -11.18 -6.60 16.32
CA GLU A 170 -10.11 -7.57 16.09
C GLU A 170 -8.76 -6.84 15.88
N THR A 171 -7.71 -7.35 16.52
CA THR A 171 -6.33 -6.94 16.23
C THR A 171 -5.60 -8.10 15.57
N PHE A 172 -5.07 -7.86 14.38
CA PHE A 172 -4.28 -8.82 13.62
C PHE A 172 -2.81 -8.73 14.00
N THR A 173 -2.26 -9.87 14.40
CA THR A 173 -0.85 -10.03 14.75
C THR A 173 -0.18 -10.99 13.80
N TYR A 174 0.98 -10.58 13.27
CA TYR A 174 1.74 -11.36 12.29
C TYR A 174 3.19 -11.49 12.70
N LYS A 175 3.77 -12.66 12.47
CA LYS A 175 5.23 -12.81 12.47
C LYS A 175 5.78 -12.20 11.19
N VAL A 176 6.91 -11.50 11.31
CA VAL A 176 7.62 -10.97 10.15
C VAL A 176 8.44 -12.10 9.54
N ASP A 177 7.83 -12.82 8.60
CA ASP A 177 8.42 -13.95 7.89
C ASP A 177 7.92 -14.00 6.43
N GLY A 178 8.44 -14.97 5.66
CA GLY A 178 8.08 -15.13 4.24
C GLY A 178 6.62 -15.55 3.98
N GLN A 179 5.80 -15.76 5.01
CA GLN A 179 4.38 -16.06 4.88
C GLN A 179 3.47 -14.86 5.21
N MET A 180 4.02 -13.80 5.80
CA MET A 180 3.26 -12.65 6.30
C MET A 180 2.30 -12.06 5.25
N ALA A 181 2.79 -11.81 4.02
CA ALA A 181 1.97 -11.24 2.95
C ALA A 181 0.71 -12.07 2.64
N TYR A 182 0.80 -13.40 2.67
CA TYR A 182 -0.34 -14.29 2.45
C TYR A 182 -1.39 -14.15 3.57
N GLN A 183 -0.93 -14.11 4.81
CA GLN A 183 -1.81 -14.01 5.99
C GLN A 183 -2.50 -12.64 6.02
N VAL A 184 -1.74 -11.57 5.81
CA VAL A 184 -2.22 -10.20 5.76
C VAL A 184 -3.31 -10.04 4.70
N VAL A 185 -3.06 -10.48 3.46
CA VAL A 185 -4.06 -10.36 2.39
C VAL A 185 -5.30 -11.21 2.68
N LYS A 186 -5.13 -12.43 3.19
CA LYS A 186 -6.25 -13.31 3.55
C LYS A 186 -7.17 -12.66 4.59
N ASP A 187 -6.60 -12.13 5.66
CA ASP A 187 -7.36 -11.48 6.72
C ASP A 187 -7.92 -10.12 6.28
N GLY A 188 -7.17 -9.36 5.48
CA GLY A 188 -7.63 -8.14 4.81
C GLY A 188 -8.88 -8.37 3.98
N VAL A 189 -8.86 -9.36 3.09
CA VAL A 189 -10.02 -9.73 2.26
C VAL A 189 -11.20 -10.15 3.13
N ARG A 190 -10.96 -10.94 4.20
CA ARG A 190 -12.00 -11.38 5.12
C ARG A 190 -12.66 -10.18 5.83
N ALA A 191 -11.86 -9.29 6.40
CA ALA A 191 -12.31 -8.09 7.09
C ALA A 191 -13.11 -7.18 6.15
N LEU A 192 -12.56 -6.86 4.97
CA LEU A 192 -13.21 -5.97 4.00
C LEU A 192 -14.53 -6.55 3.48
N LYS A 193 -14.59 -7.84 3.15
CA LYS A 193 -15.86 -8.50 2.78
C LYS A 193 -16.86 -8.49 3.94
N GLY A 194 -16.38 -8.65 5.18
CA GLY A 194 -17.19 -8.48 6.40
C GLY A 194 -17.81 -7.09 6.52
N LEU A 195 -17.11 -6.06 6.05
CA LEU A 195 -17.58 -4.68 5.97
C LEU A 195 -18.46 -4.39 4.75
N GLY A 196 -18.72 -5.37 3.88
CA GLY A 196 -19.55 -5.20 2.69
C GLY A 196 -18.81 -4.66 1.47
N VAL A 197 -17.47 -4.62 1.51
CA VAL A 197 -16.65 -4.24 0.36
C VAL A 197 -16.72 -5.33 -0.72
N LYS A 198 -16.95 -4.94 -1.97
CA LYS A 198 -16.94 -5.85 -3.10
C LYS A 198 -15.51 -6.10 -3.55
N LEU A 199 -15.12 -7.36 -3.58
CA LEU A 199 -13.80 -7.83 -4.01
C LEU A 199 -13.97 -9.19 -4.71
N PRO A 200 -13.11 -9.53 -5.69
CA PRO A 200 -13.19 -10.80 -6.38
C PRO A 200 -13.01 -11.98 -5.43
N ARG A 201 -13.52 -13.14 -5.82
CA ARG A 201 -13.30 -14.40 -5.08
C ARG A 201 -11.87 -14.91 -5.22
N ASP A 202 -11.27 -14.68 -6.38
CA ASP A 202 -9.93 -15.16 -6.70
C ASP A 202 -8.92 -14.03 -6.51
N ILE A 203 -8.37 -13.94 -5.30
CA ILE A 203 -7.30 -13.00 -4.93
C ILE A 203 -6.10 -13.84 -4.52
N LYS A 204 -4.94 -13.60 -5.14
CA LYS A 204 -3.70 -14.33 -4.85
C LYS A 204 -2.57 -13.38 -4.53
N VAL A 205 -1.65 -13.84 -3.69
CA VAL A 205 -0.37 -13.16 -3.45
C VAL A 205 0.72 -13.87 -4.24
N VAL A 206 1.49 -13.11 -5.00
CA VAL A 206 2.61 -13.61 -5.80
C VAL A 206 3.90 -13.01 -5.25
N LEU A 207 4.77 -13.87 -4.72
CA LEU A 207 6.06 -13.46 -4.17
C LEU A 207 7.15 -13.52 -5.25
N GLY A 208 7.68 -12.37 -5.63
CA GLY A 208 8.78 -12.22 -6.59
C GLY A 208 10.16 -12.23 -5.94
N ASP A 209 11.19 -12.38 -6.76
CA ASP A 209 12.60 -12.18 -6.40
C ASP A 209 13.06 -10.73 -6.61
N ASP A 210 12.31 -9.91 -7.34
CA ASP A 210 12.57 -8.48 -7.48
C ASP A 210 11.95 -7.67 -6.32
N VAL A 211 12.78 -7.05 -5.48
CA VAL A 211 12.36 -6.21 -4.33
C VAL A 211 11.76 -4.87 -4.71
N ASN A 212 11.72 -4.52 -5.99
CA ASN A 212 11.08 -3.30 -6.47
C ASN A 212 9.69 -3.57 -7.07
N CYS A 213 9.31 -4.85 -7.19
CA CYS A 213 8.05 -5.22 -7.82
C CYS A 213 6.94 -5.31 -6.76
N HIS A 214 6.12 -4.26 -6.72
CA HIS A 214 4.92 -4.16 -5.88
C HIS A 214 3.79 -3.60 -6.72
N ARG A 215 2.73 -4.39 -6.92
CA ARG A 215 1.57 -3.95 -7.68
C ARG A 215 0.38 -4.87 -7.51
N CYS A 216 -0.80 -4.31 -7.74
CA CYS A 216 -2.03 -5.03 -8.02
C CYS A 216 -2.20 -5.25 -9.53
N GLN A 217 -2.55 -6.48 -9.93
CA GLN A 217 -2.95 -6.82 -11.30
C GLN A 217 -4.35 -7.44 -11.29
N VAL A 218 -5.24 -6.94 -12.14
CA VAL A 218 -6.61 -7.46 -12.26
C VAL A 218 -6.87 -7.92 -13.69
N GLU A 219 -7.38 -9.13 -13.83
CA GLU A 219 -7.66 -9.77 -15.10
C GLU A 219 -9.09 -10.32 -15.13
N ARG A 220 -9.72 -10.25 -16.29
CA ARG A 220 -11.00 -10.90 -16.53
C ARG A 220 -10.79 -12.38 -16.84
N LYS A 221 -11.60 -13.25 -16.23
CA LYS A 221 -11.61 -14.70 -16.47
C LYS A 221 -12.34 -15.07 -17.75
#